data_AF-A0A353RFA7-F1
#
_entry.id   AF-A0A353RFA7-F1
#
_cell.length_a   1.000
_cell.length_b   1.000
_cell.length_c   1.000
_cell.angle_alpha   90.00
_cell.angle_beta   90.00
_cell.angle_gamma   90.00
#
_symmetry.space_group_name_H-M   'P 1'
#
loop_
_entity.id
_entity.type
_entity.pdbx_description
1 polymer ?
#
loop_
_entity_poly.entity_id
_entity_poly.type
_entity_poly.pdbx_seq_one_letter_code
_entity_poly.pdbx_strand_id
1 'polypeptide(L)'
;MRWKRKAAALLESALIALSFSGCFSYHELENMTIVTAVAVDEGQNGKLYHLSFECLNMSSGGEEGQQGTQPVILESEGNSIFDGVRNALTEASQKLYFSDCQEVILSRKIAQKGIRKVLNWFLSDAETRVTLRFVVSEEPTAAELLNQKQTTAQTPALEISGALEEAYT
;
A
#
# COMPACT_ATOMS: atom_id res chain seq x y z
N MET A 1 -7.90 -29.07 55.19
CA MET A 1 -8.56 -27.80 54.78
C MET A 1 -7.63 -26.75 54.16
N ARG A 2 -6.38 -26.56 54.64
CA ARG A 2 -5.47 -25.49 54.16
C ARG A 2 -5.01 -25.65 52.69
N TRP A 3 -4.87 -26.87 52.18
CA TRP A 3 -4.44 -27.11 50.79
C TRP A 3 -5.51 -26.74 49.76
N LYS A 4 -6.79 -27.01 50.03
CA LYS A 4 -7.90 -26.61 49.14
C LYS A 4 -7.96 -25.08 48.94
N ARG A 5 -7.69 -24.31 50.00
CA ARG A 5 -7.62 -22.84 49.96
C ARG A 5 -6.42 -22.33 49.15
N LYS A 6 -5.25 -22.99 49.27
CA LYS A 6 -4.06 -22.67 48.46
C LYS A 6 -4.25 -23.02 46.98
N ALA A 7 -4.92 -24.15 46.70
CA ALA A 7 -5.23 -24.56 45.32
C ALA A 7 -6.24 -23.62 44.66
N ALA A 8 -7.27 -23.18 45.39
CA ALA A 8 -8.24 -22.20 44.90
C ALA A 8 -7.58 -20.84 44.61
N ALA A 9 -6.70 -20.35 45.51
CA ALA A 9 -5.97 -19.10 45.28
C ALA A 9 -5.01 -19.18 44.08
N LEU A 10 -4.35 -20.33 43.87
CA LEU A 10 -3.52 -20.56 42.68
C LEU A 10 -4.36 -20.56 41.39
N LEU A 11 -5.53 -21.20 41.42
CA LEU A 11 -6.46 -21.24 40.29
C LEU A 11 -6.99 -19.84 39.93
N GLU A 12 -7.39 -19.04 40.93
CA GLU A 12 -7.82 -17.66 40.73
C GLU A 12 -6.70 -16.80 40.15
N SER A 13 -5.47 -16.92 40.67
CA SER A 13 -4.32 -16.18 40.15
C SER A 13 -4.00 -16.53 38.69
N ALA A 14 -4.14 -17.81 38.31
CA ALA A 14 -3.94 -18.26 36.95
C ALA A 14 -5.04 -17.76 35.98
N LEU A 15 -6.30 -17.70 36.44
CA LEU A 15 -7.41 -17.17 35.64
C LEU A 15 -7.24 -15.67 35.35
N ILE A 16 -6.75 -14.91 36.33
CA ILE A 16 -6.46 -13.49 36.17
C ILE A 16 -5.30 -13.30 35.18
N ALA A 17 -4.23 -14.10 35.30
CA ALA A 17 -3.09 -14.04 34.36
C ALA A 17 -3.49 -14.35 32.91
N LEU A 18 -4.41 -15.30 32.68
CA LEU A 18 -4.95 -15.58 31.35
C LEU A 18 -5.78 -14.44 30.77
N SER A 19 -6.42 -13.63 31.62
CA SER A 19 -7.26 -12.50 31.19
C SER A 19 -6.43 -11.29 30.74
N PHE A 20 -5.11 -11.27 31.02
CA PHE A 20 -4.17 -10.25 30.58
C PHE A 20 -3.37 -10.66 29.32
N SER A 21 -3.75 -11.72 28.60
CA SER A 21 -3.24 -11.92 27.24
C SER A 21 -3.94 -10.95 26.30
N GLY A 22 -3.50 -9.69 26.28
CA GLY A 22 -3.90 -8.73 25.25
C GLY A 22 -3.60 -9.29 23.86
N CYS A 23 -4.44 -8.97 22.88
CA CYS A 23 -4.25 -9.42 21.49
C CYS A 23 -2.85 -9.04 20.97
N PHE A 24 -2.02 -10.05 20.77
CA PHE A 24 -0.69 -9.98 20.19
C PHE A 24 -0.78 -9.79 18.66
N SER A 25 -1.36 -8.69 18.21
CA SER A 25 -1.30 -8.29 16.80
C SER A 25 -1.09 -6.78 16.72
N TYR A 26 -0.04 -6.31 17.37
CA TYR A 26 0.49 -4.98 17.12
C TYR A 26 1.47 -5.12 15.96
N HIS A 27 1.04 -4.75 14.75
CA HIS A 27 1.97 -4.54 13.65
C HIS A 27 2.61 -3.18 13.88
N GLU A 28 3.92 -3.15 14.09
CA GLU A 28 4.69 -1.92 14.25
C GLU A 28 4.54 -1.06 12.99
N LEU A 29 3.83 0.07 13.12
CA LEU A 29 3.67 1.11 12.08
C LEU A 29 5.01 1.62 11.54
N GLU A 30 6.09 1.39 12.28
CA GLU A 30 7.45 1.85 11.99
C GLU A 30 8.11 1.07 10.84
N ASN A 31 7.56 -0.09 10.45
CA ASN A 31 8.14 -0.97 9.42
C ASN A 31 7.32 -1.07 8.11
N MET A 32 6.49 -0.07 7.81
CA MET A 32 5.59 -0.09 6.66
C MET A 32 5.78 1.11 5.76
N THR A 33 5.87 0.82 4.45
CA THR A 33 5.82 1.83 3.39
C THR A 33 4.38 1.89 2.88
N ILE A 34 3.74 3.04 3.04
CA ILE A 34 2.33 3.22 2.65
C ILE A 34 2.26 3.54 1.16
N VAL A 35 1.49 2.75 0.42
CA VAL A 35 1.26 2.96 -1.01
C VAL A 35 -0.01 3.79 -1.20
N THR A 36 0.11 4.94 -1.86
CA THR A 36 -0.99 5.88 -2.12
C THR A 36 -1.55 5.76 -3.54
N ALA A 37 -0.72 5.41 -4.52
CA ALA A 37 -1.13 5.15 -5.89
C ALA A 37 -0.23 4.10 -6.57
N VAL A 38 -0.78 3.45 -7.61
CA VAL A 38 -0.05 2.49 -8.45
C VAL A 38 -0.26 2.81 -9.92
N ALA A 39 0.83 2.98 -10.68
CA ALA A 39 0.82 2.98 -12.14
C ALA A 39 1.07 1.56 -12.67
N VAL A 40 0.28 1.16 -13.65
CA VAL A 40 0.39 -0.14 -14.34
C VAL A 40 0.64 0.09 -15.82
N ASP A 41 1.86 -0.21 -16.23
CA ASP A 41 2.37 -0.07 -17.57
C ASP A 41 2.65 -1.43 -18.22
N GLU A 42 2.84 -1.41 -19.55
CA GLU A 42 3.34 -2.58 -20.28
C GLU A 42 4.80 -2.83 -19.89
N GLY A 43 5.10 -4.06 -19.46
CA GLY A 43 6.46 -4.45 -19.08
C GLY A 43 7.45 -4.39 -20.25
N GLN A 44 8.72 -4.21 -19.93
CA GLN A 44 9.82 -4.26 -20.90
C GLN A 44 10.60 -5.57 -20.74
N ASN A 45 11.56 -5.83 -21.61
CA ASN A 45 12.53 -6.94 -21.48
C ASN A 45 11.91 -8.34 -21.26
N GLY A 46 10.74 -8.60 -21.84
CA GLY A 46 10.04 -9.89 -21.73
C GLY A 46 9.14 -10.05 -20.50
N LYS A 47 9.01 -9.01 -19.67
CA LYS A 47 8.02 -8.93 -18.58
C LYS A 47 6.70 -8.41 -19.12
N LEU A 48 5.61 -8.77 -18.45
CA LEU A 48 4.25 -8.38 -18.89
C LEU A 48 3.81 -7.04 -18.31
N TYR A 49 4.29 -6.70 -17.12
CA TYR A 49 3.88 -5.51 -16.39
C TYR A 49 5.10 -4.76 -15.87
N HIS A 50 5.07 -3.44 -16.00
CA HIS A 50 5.91 -2.49 -15.30
C HIS A 50 5.02 -1.77 -14.28
N LEU A 51 5.39 -1.79 -13.01
CA LEU A 51 4.61 -1.23 -11.91
C LEU A 51 5.41 -0.12 -11.25
N SER A 52 4.80 1.05 -11.09
CA SER A 52 5.36 2.16 -10.31
C SER A 52 4.45 2.44 -9.12
N PHE A 53 5.00 2.45 -7.91
CA PHE A 53 4.29 2.62 -6.65
C PHE A 53 4.64 3.97 -6.04
N GLU A 54 3.64 4.81 -5.81
CA GLU A 54 3.81 6.01 -4.99
C GLU A 54 3.80 5.62 -3.52
N CYS A 55 4.90 5.90 -2.84
CA CYS A 55 5.18 5.43 -1.51
C CYS A 55 5.44 6.60 -0.56
N LEU A 56 4.79 6.59 0.59
CA LEU A 56 5.11 7.45 1.72
C LEU A 56 5.87 6.64 2.77
N ASN A 57 7.09 7.09 3.06
CA ASN A 57 7.90 6.48 4.11
C ASN A 57 7.57 7.15 5.45
N MET A 58 7.12 6.36 6.42
CA MET A 58 6.79 6.82 7.77
C MET A 58 7.99 6.74 8.74
N SER A 59 9.16 6.27 8.31
CA SER A 59 10.37 6.18 9.14
C SER A 59 11.08 7.54 9.26
N SER A 60 10.52 8.49 10.01
CA SER A 60 11.22 9.72 10.41
C SER A 60 11.02 10.01 11.90
N GLY A 61 11.38 9.05 12.74
CA GLY A 61 11.55 9.23 14.19
C GLY A 61 12.91 9.82 14.60
N GLY A 62 13.44 10.81 13.88
CA GLY A 62 14.74 11.41 14.18
C GLY A 62 14.84 12.87 13.75
N GLU A 63 14.85 13.76 14.75
CA GLU A 63 15.30 15.18 14.87
C GLU A 63 15.41 16.17 13.67
N GLU A 64 15.05 15.83 12.44
CA GLU A 64 14.99 16.76 11.30
C GLU A 64 13.56 16.87 10.76
N GLY A 65 12.64 17.29 11.64
CA GLY A 65 11.32 17.72 11.23
C GLY A 65 11.40 19.05 10.48
N GLN A 66 11.58 19.04 9.15
CA GLN A 66 11.19 20.14 8.26
C GLN A 66 11.35 19.92 6.74
N GLN A 67 11.41 18.67 6.25
CA GLN A 67 11.06 18.39 4.86
C GLN A 67 9.87 17.42 4.88
N GLY A 68 8.74 17.86 4.32
CA GLY A 68 7.53 17.07 4.23
C GLY A 68 7.84 15.68 3.69
N THR A 69 7.07 14.68 4.10
CA THR A 69 7.16 13.31 3.62
C THR A 69 7.01 13.29 2.10
N GLN A 70 8.12 13.47 1.38
CA GLN A 70 8.11 13.52 -0.07
C GLN A 70 7.75 12.12 -0.58
N PRO A 71 6.77 12.00 -1.47
CA PRO A 71 6.45 10.71 -2.07
C PRO A 71 7.67 10.19 -2.83
N VAL A 72 8.00 8.93 -2.59
CA VAL A 72 9.05 8.20 -3.31
C VAL A 72 8.36 7.26 -4.29
N ILE A 73 8.84 7.21 -5.52
CA ILE A 73 8.33 6.27 -6.52
C ILE A 73 9.26 5.06 -6.55
N LEU A 74 8.68 3.88 -6.29
CA LEU A 74 9.37 2.59 -6.41
C LEU A 74 8.90 1.89 -7.68
N GLU A 75 9.81 1.32 -8.44
CA GLU A 75 9.48 0.67 -9.71
C GLU A 75 9.84 -0.81 -9.68
N SER A 76 9.08 -1.63 -10.41
CA SER A 76 9.35 -3.05 -10.51
C SER A 76 8.75 -3.64 -11.78
N GLU A 77 9.33 -4.74 -12.25
CA GLU A 77 8.78 -5.51 -13.36
C GLU A 77 8.31 -6.90 -12.93
N GLY A 78 7.27 -7.41 -13.56
CA GLY A 78 6.71 -8.71 -13.25
C GLY A 78 5.95 -9.36 -14.40
N ASN A 79 5.84 -10.69 -14.34
CA ASN A 79 4.96 -11.46 -15.23
C ASN A 79 3.49 -11.44 -14.77
N SER A 80 3.23 -10.98 -13.56
CA SER A 80 1.91 -10.71 -13.00
C SER A 80 1.99 -9.51 -12.05
N ILE A 81 0.85 -8.93 -11.68
CA ILE A 81 0.81 -7.85 -10.69
C ILE A 81 1.43 -8.32 -9.36
N PHE A 82 1.09 -9.53 -8.92
CA PHE A 82 1.67 -10.14 -7.72
C PHE A 82 3.19 -10.30 -7.79
N ASP A 83 3.70 -10.74 -8.94
CA ASP A 83 5.15 -10.89 -9.18
C ASP A 83 5.86 -9.52 -9.14
N GLY A 84 5.27 -8.50 -9.76
CA GLY A 84 5.78 -7.12 -9.70
C GLY A 84 5.81 -6.57 -8.28
N VAL A 85 4.70 -6.67 -7.53
CA VAL A 85 4.63 -6.26 -6.12
C VAL A 85 5.67 -6.98 -5.26
N ARG A 86 5.86 -8.29 -5.47
CA ARG A 86 6.87 -9.07 -4.75
C ARG A 86 8.30 -8.66 -5.12
N ASN A 87 8.55 -8.28 -6.37
CA ASN A 87 9.85 -7.77 -6.78
C ASN A 87 10.10 -6.38 -6.19
N ALA A 88 9.06 -5.53 -6.12
CA ALA A 88 9.14 -4.23 -5.45
C ALA A 88 9.51 -4.37 -3.96
N LEU A 89 9.07 -5.43 -3.26
CA LEU A 89 9.50 -5.72 -1.88
C LEU A 89 10.99 -6.03 -1.74
N THR A 90 11.69 -6.36 -2.83
CA THR A 90 13.15 -6.57 -2.79
C THR A 90 13.89 -5.24 -2.79
N GLU A 91 13.29 -4.21 -3.39
CA GLU A 91 13.82 -2.84 -3.41
C GLU A 91 13.30 -2.01 -2.22
N ALA A 92 12.04 -2.20 -1.85
CA ALA A 92 11.46 -1.62 -0.65
C ALA A 92 12.05 -2.33 0.57
N SER A 93 12.85 -1.62 1.37
CA SER A 93 13.40 -2.14 2.64
C SER A 93 12.34 -2.63 3.65
N GLN A 94 11.05 -2.44 3.35
CA GLN A 94 9.90 -2.63 4.21
C GLN A 94 8.69 -3.16 3.42
N LYS A 95 7.70 -3.71 4.12
CA LYS A 95 6.46 -4.21 3.50
C LYS A 95 5.67 -3.04 2.89
N LEU A 96 5.20 -3.20 1.65
CA LEU A 96 4.26 -2.30 1.00
C LEU A 96 2.86 -2.50 1.57
N TYR A 97 2.25 -1.42 2.06
CA TYR A 97 0.93 -1.43 2.68
C TYR A 97 -0.06 -0.66 1.80
N PHE A 98 -1.04 -1.37 1.24
CA PHE A 98 -1.95 -0.83 0.21
C PHE A 98 -3.25 -0.24 0.78
N SER A 99 -3.39 -0.17 2.11
CA SER A 99 -4.65 0.26 2.72
C SER A 99 -4.97 1.73 2.53
N ASP A 100 -4.04 2.58 2.12
CA ASP A 100 -4.35 3.96 1.74
C ASP A 100 -4.17 4.21 0.23
N CYS A 101 -4.13 3.15 -0.56
CA CYS A 101 -4.08 3.25 -2.01
C CYS A 101 -5.44 3.74 -2.53
N GLN A 102 -5.45 4.91 -3.17
CA GLN A 102 -6.66 5.55 -3.69
C GLN A 102 -6.80 5.35 -5.20
N GLU A 103 -5.68 5.35 -5.92
CA GLU A 103 -5.65 5.36 -7.38
C GLU A 103 -4.84 4.21 -7.97
N VAL A 104 -5.42 3.51 -8.95
CA VAL A 104 -4.71 2.61 -9.85
C VAL A 104 -4.81 3.18 -11.26
N ILE A 105 -3.68 3.68 -11.74
CA ILE A 105 -3.54 4.33 -13.04
C ILE A 105 -3.09 3.28 -14.04
N LEU A 106 -3.88 3.06 -15.08
CA LEU A 106 -3.59 2.11 -16.15
C LEU A 106 -3.11 2.85 -17.39
N SER A 107 -2.05 2.37 -18.03
CA SER A 107 -1.72 2.89 -19.35
C SER A 107 -2.78 2.47 -20.37
N ARG A 108 -2.97 3.29 -21.40
CA ARG A 108 -3.90 2.99 -22.49
C ARG A 108 -3.65 1.61 -23.11
N LYS A 109 -2.39 1.19 -23.22
CA LYS A 109 -2.00 -0.14 -23.73
C LYS A 109 -2.48 -1.27 -22.83
N ILE A 110 -2.32 -1.14 -21.51
CA ILE A 110 -2.81 -2.13 -20.54
C ILE A 110 -4.34 -2.18 -20.55
N ALA A 111 -4.99 -1.02 -20.57
CA ALA A 111 -6.45 -0.94 -20.63
C ALA A 111 -7.02 -1.65 -21.86
N GLN A 112 -6.41 -1.47 -23.03
CA GLN A 112 -6.81 -2.12 -24.29
C GLN A 112 -6.59 -3.64 -24.30
N LYS A 113 -5.54 -4.14 -23.64
CA LYS A 113 -5.29 -5.59 -23.51
C LYS A 113 -6.27 -6.29 -22.56
N GLY A 114 -6.99 -5.52 -21.76
CA GLY A 114 -8.00 -5.99 -20.82
C GLY A 114 -7.56 -5.85 -19.37
N ILE A 115 -8.44 -5.25 -18.57
CA ILE A 115 -8.17 -4.87 -17.18
C ILE A 115 -8.45 -5.98 -16.16
N ARG A 116 -9.10 -7.08 -16.57
CA ARG A 116 -9.57 -8.14 -15.67
C ARG A 116 -8.48 -8.71 -14.77
N LYS A 117 -7.27 -8.94 -15.30
CA LYS A 117 -6.15 -9.47 -14.50
C LYS A 117 -5.66 -8.48 -13.45
N VAL A 118 -5.66 -7.19 -13.78
CA VAL A 118 -5.28 -6.11 -12.88
C VAL A 118 -6.33 -5.97 -11.79
N LEU A 119 -7.60 -5.80 -12.18
CA LEU A 119 -8.75 -5.73 -11.27
C LEU A 119 -8.80 -6.91 -10.31
N ASN A 120 -8.62 -8.14 -10.82
CA ASN A 120 -8.73 -9.33 -9.99
C ASN A 120 -7.69 -9.34 -8.86
N TRP A 121 -6.50 -8.80 -9.08
CA TRP A 121 -5.50 -8.72 -8.00
C TRP A 121 -5.93 -7.70 -6.94
N PHE A 122 -6.20 -6.46 -7.35
CA PHE A 122 -6.58 -5.38 -6.43
C PHE A 122 -7.91 -5.62 -5.70
N LEU A 123 -8.85 -6.38 -6.28
CA LEU A 123 -10.13 -6.69 -5.64
C LEU A 123 -10.12 -7.99 -4.83
N SER A 124 -9.12 -8.86 -5.04
CA SER A 124 -8.98 -10.11 -4.25
C SER A 124 -8.07 -9.94 -3.04
N ASP A 125 -7.22 -8.91 -3.02
CA ASP A 125 -6.36 -8.62 -1.88
C ASP A 125 -7.18 -8.07 -0.71
N ALA A 126 -6.83 -8.49 0.51
CA ALA A 126 -7.55 -8.10 1.72
C ALA A 126 -7.12 -6.72 2.25
N GLU A 127 -5.97 -6.21 1.81
CA GLU A 127 -5.40 -4.95 2.30
C GLU A 127 -5.83 -3.73 1.46
N THR A 128 -6.36 -3.94 0.25
CA THR A 128 -6.82 -2.90 -0.66
C THR A 128 -8.22 -2.42 -0.28
N ARG A 129 -8.43 -1.09 -0.24
CA ARG A 129 -9.76 -0.55 0.05
C ARG A 129 -10.71 -0.78 -1.12
N VAL A 130 -11.98 -1.06 -0.80
CA VAL A 130 -13.08 -1.14 -1.80
C VAL A 130 -13.30 0.18 -2.53
N THR A 131 -12.81 1.30 -1.99
CA THR A 131 -12.90 2.65 -2.58
C THR A 131 -11.81 2.96 -3.62
N LEU A 132 -11.02 1.96 -4.03
CA LEU A 132 -10.01 2.09 -5.07
C LEU A 132 -10.61 2.53 -6.40
N ARG A 133 -10.07 3.61 -6.99
CA ARG A 133 -10.44 4.08 -8.31
C ARG A 133 -9.46 3.56 -9.35
N PHE A 134 -10.01 3.12 -10.48
CA PHE A 134 -9.23 2.72 -11.65
C PHE A 134 -9.39 3.79 -12.72
N VAL A 135 -8.28 4.39 -13.12
CA VAL A 135 -8.24 5.42 -14.15
C VAL A 135 -7.33 5.00 -15.30
N VAL A 136 -7.58 5.54 -16.49
CA VAL A 136 -6.73 5.29 -17.66
C VAL A 136 -5.99 6.57 -17.98
N SER A 137 -4.66 6.50 -17.97
CA SER A 137 -3.79 7.64 -18.31
C SER A 137 -3.92 7.98 -19.80
N GLU A 138 -3.95 9.28 -20.10
CA GLU A 138 -3.84 9.76 -21.47
C GLU A 138 -2.39 9.82 -21.97
N GLU A 139 -1.44 9.87 -21.03
CA GLU A 139 0.00 9.90 -21.28
C GLU A 139 0.51 8.58 -21.91
N PRO A 140 1.71 8.59 -22.53
CA PRO A 140 2.32 7.39 -23.11
C PRO A 140 2.46 6.22 -22.11
N THR A 141 2.78 6.55 -20.85
CA THR A 141 2.86 5.60 -19.73
C THR A 141 2.03 6.10 -18.54
N ALA A 142 1.56 5.18 -17.70
CA ALA A 142 0.90 5.54 -16.44
C ALA A 142 1.90 6.13 -15.44
N ALA A 143 3.14 5.66 -15.45
CA ALA A 143 4.23 6.18 -14.61
C ALA A 143 4.52 7.67 -14.85
N GLU A 144 4.38 8.17 -16.08
CA GLU A 144 4.55 9.60 -16.40
C GLU A 144 3.54 10.50 -15.68
N LEU A 145 2.29 10.06 -15.59
CA LEU A 145 1.24 10.80 -14.85
C LEU A 145 1.57 10.86 -13.36
N LEU A 146 2.14 9.78 -12.83
CA LEU A 146 2.56 9.66 -11.43
C LEU A 146 3.81 10.49 -11.11
N ASN A 147 4.73 10.62 -12.07
CA ASN A 147 5.98 11.38 -11.94
C ASN A 147 5.81 12.89 -12.25
N GLN A 148 4.61 13.33 -12.63
CA GLN A 148 4.40 14.71 -13.03
C GLN A 148 4.64 15.66 -11.85
N LYS A 149 5.41 16.72 -12.08
CA LYS A 149 5.77 17.69 -11.03
C LYS A 149 4.51 18.29 -10.43
N GLN A 150 4.31 18.03 -9.15
CA GLN A 150 3.22 18.57 -8.35
C GLN A 150 3.19 20.09 -8.43
N THR A 151 1.99 20.68 -8.59
CA THR A 151 1.80 22.13 -8.44
C THR A 151 1.67 22.51 -6.96
N THR A 152 1.31 21.53 -6.12
CA THR A 152 1.09 21.68 -4.67
C THR A 152 2.10 20.86 -3.87
N ALA A 153 2.22 21.09 -2.56
CA ALA A 153 3.01 20.25 -1.66
C ALA A 153 2.33 18.90 -1.28
N GLN A 154 1.36 18.46 -2.08
CA GLN A 154 0.61 17.22 -1.85
C GLN A 154 1.27 16.04 -2.59
N THR A 155 0.67 14.85 -2.53
CA THR A 155 1.16 13.68 -3.26
C THR A 155 0.41 13.53 -4.59
N PRO A 156 1.03 12.97 -5.65
CA PRO A 156 0.37 12.82 -6.95
C PRO A 156 -0.97 12.09 -6.90
N ALA A 157 -1.09 11.05 -6.08
CA ALA A 157 -2.36 10.38 -5.81
C ALA A 157 -3.48 11.35 -5.36
N LEU A 158 -3.16 12.29 -4.47
CA LEU A 158 -4.13 13.22 -3.91
C LEU A 158 -4.54 14.31 -4.91
N GLU A 159 -3.59 14.83 -5.71
CA GLU A 159 -3.91 15.77 -6.78
C GLU A 159 -4.82 15.12 -7.85
N ILE A 160 -4.54 13.87 -8.23
CA ILE A 160 -5.38 13.10 -9.15
C ILE A 160 -6.77 12.89 -8.56
N SER A 161 -6.86 12.49 -7.29
CA SER A 161 -8.15 12.34 -6.60
C SER A 161 -8.97 13.63 -6.62
N GLY A 162 -8.35 14.77 -6.30
CA GLY A 162 -9.03 16.07 -6.29
C GLY A 162 -9.55 16.47 -7.67
N ALA A 163 -8.72 16.31 -8.72
CA ALA A 163 -9.12 16.60 -10.09
C ALA A 163 -10.30 15.73 -10.57
N LEU A 164 -10.35 14.47 -10.14
CA LEU A 164 -11.46 13.57 -10.46
C LEU A 164 -12.74 14.00 -9.73
N GLU A 165 -12.68 14.31 -8.44
CA GLU A 165 -13.85 14.76 -7.67
C GLU A 165 -14.48 16.04 -8.23
N GLU A 166 -13.64 17.00 -8.65
CA GLU A 166 -14.08 18.21 -9.35
C GLU A 166 -14.77 17.87 -10.69
N ALA A 167 -14.24 16.91 -11.45
CA ALA A 167 -14.81 16.51 -12.74
C ALA A 167 -16.16 15.79 -12.63
N TYR A 168 -16.48 15.17 -11.49
CA TYR A 168 -17.75 14.48 -11.24
C TYR A 168 -18.82 15.36 -10.58
N THR A 169 -18.50 16.60 -10.20
CA THR A 169 -19.43 17.56 -9.56
C THR A 169 -19.99 18.55 -10.58
#